data_AF-A0A2E7SWB1-F1
#
_entry.id   AF-A0A2E7SWB1-F1
#
_cell.length_a   1.000
_cell.length_b   1.000
_cell.length_c   1.000
_cell.angle_alpha   90.00
_cell.angle_beta   90.00
_cell.angle_gamma   90.00
#
_symmetry.space_group_name_H-M   'P 1'
#
loop_
_entity.id
_entity.type
_entity.pdbx_description
1 polymer ?
#
loop_
_entity_poly.entity_id
_entity_poly.type
_entity_poly.pdbx_seq_one_letter_code
_entity_poly.pdbx_strand_id
1 'polypeptide(L)'
;MSTWNKDAFLEHMRDNCSREVAKVGESIIHFSERNAADISWGRGTDHGTLTYRCNSDGGHLPLFHMTSLGQLNLQINFMRTKEIPPMVIRDVVIKLESNFLRDYNEQAYPSDVFVPMDELFHTQSQVDKFLKTMEGATYRLKQ
;
A
#
# COMPACT_ATOMS: atom_id res chain seq x y z
N MET A 1 8.20 12.67 18.38
CA MET A 1 8.91 11.94 17.29
C MET A 1 8.15 10.65 17.03
N SER A 2 8.07 10.14 15.80
CA SER A 2 7.51 8.79 15.59
C SER A 2 8.40 7.78 16.29
N THR A 3 7.81 6.87 17.07
CA THR A 3 8.52 5.73 17.65
C THR A 3 9.02 4.77 16.57
N TRP A 4 8.36 4.79 15.40
CA TRP A 4 8.68 3.94 14.28
C TRP A 4 9.57 4.66 13.26
N ASN A 5 10.55 3.90 12.78
CA ASN A 5 11.36 4.16 11.61
C ASN A 5 11.47 2.85 10.82
N LYS A 6 12.15 2.88 9.67
CA LYS A 6 12.34 1.70 8.82
C LYS A 6 12.93 0.50 9.57
N ASP A 7 13.98 0.72 10.34
CA ASP A 7 14.73 -0.36 10.98
C ASP A 7 13.87 -1.04 12.05
N ALA A 8 13.27 -0.26 12.95
CA ALA A 8 12.38 -0.77 13.99
C ALA A 8 11.14 -1.48 13.39
N PHE A 9 10.61 -0.96 12.27
CA PHE A 9 9.47 -1.58 11.60
C PHE A 9 9.84 -2.93 10.97
N LEU A 10 10.99 -3.03 10.31
CA LEU A 10 11.47 -4.26 9.69
C LEU A 10 11.84 -5.31 10.73
N GLU A 11 12.49 -4.91 11.82
CA GLU A 11 12.79 -5.80 12.95
C GLU A 11 11.50 -6.38 13.52
N HIS A 12 10.53 -5.54 13.87
CA HIS A 12 9.24 -5.99 14.37
C HIS A 12 8.51 -6.92 13.40
N MET A 13 8.56 -6.64 12.09
CA MET A 13 7.93 -7.50 11.09
C MET A 13 8.63 -8.86 10.97
N ARG A 14 9.96 -8.91 11.06
CA ARG A 14 10.71 -10.18 11.03
C ARG A 14 10.44 -11.05 12.26
N ASP A 15 10.15 -10.43 13.40
CA ASP A 15 9.84 -11.14 14.65
C ASP A 15 8.39 -11.65 14.71
N ASN A 16 7.46 -10.97 14.04
CA ASN A 16 6.01 -11.25 14.16
C ASN A 16 5.37 -11.87 12.91
N CYS A 17 6.05 -11.87 11.77
CA CYS A 17 5.50 -12.38 10.51
C CYS A 17 6.34 -13.55 9.97
N SER A 18 5.79 -14.27 8.99
CA SER A 18 6.56 -15.26 8.24
C SER A 18 7.70 -14.60 7.47
N ARG A 19 8.74 -15.38 7.13
CA ARG A 19 9.87 -14.91 6.34
C ARG A 19 9.42 -14.38 4.98
N GLU A 20 8.41 -14.99 4.39
CA GLU A 20 7.82 -14.60 3.12
C GLU A 20 7.16 -13.22 3.22
N VAL A 21 6.33 -13.01 4.25
CA VAL A 21 5.68 -11.71 4.49
C VAL A 21 6.70 -10.63 4.80
N ALA A 22 7.73 -10.93 5.59
CA ALA A 22 8.81 -9.98 5.89
C ALA A 22 9.57 -9.55 4.61
N LYS A 23 9.84 -10.47 3.68
CA LYS A 23 10.46 -10.16 2.38
C LYS A 23 9.57 -9.28 1.50
N VAL A 24 8.26 -9.54 1.49
CA VAL A 24 7.28 -8.70 0.78
C VAL A 24 7.26 -7.29 1.38
N GLY A 25 7.18 -7.19 2.71
CA GLY A 25 7.21 -5.89 3.41
C GLY A 25 8.50 -5.10 3.15
N GLU A 26 9.66 -5.76 3.16
CA GLU A 26 10.94 -5.13 2.80
C GLU A 26 10.95 -4.60 1.36
N SER A 27 10.38 -5.37 0.42
CA SER A 27 10.24 -4.94 -0.98
C SER A 27 9.33 -3.72 -1.12
N ILE A 28 8.21 -3.69 -0.39
CA ILE A 28 7.28 -2.55 -0.36
C ILE A 28 7.93 -1.31 0.27
N ILE A 29 8.73 -1.46 1.33
CA ILE A 29 9.47 -0.35 1.94
C ILE A 29 10.49 0.22 0.97
N HIS A 30 11.30 -0.63 0.34
CA HIS A 30 12.28 -0.18 -0.65
C HIS A 30 11.63 0.50 -1.86
N PHE A 31 10.51 -0.02 -2.33
CA PHE A 31 9.70 0.64 -3.34
C PHE A 31 9.24 2.03 -2.86
N SER A 32 8.74 2.11 -1.63
CA SER A 32 8.22 3.34 -1.04
C SER A 32 9.31 4.41 -0.98
N GLU A 33 10.49 4.09 -0.44
CA GLU A 33 11.64 5.01 -0.32
C GLU A 33 12.06 5.63 -1.66
N ARG A 34 11.84 4.92 -2.76
CA ARG A 34 12.27 5.36 -4.10
C ARG A 34 11.20 6.13 -4.86
N ASN A 35 9.92 5.86 -4.60
CA ASN A 35 8.82 6.32 -5.45
C ASN A 35 7.81 7.24 -4.75
N ALA A 36 7.72 7.16 -3.41
CA ALA A 36 6.82 7.99 -2.66
C ALA A 36 7.24 9.46 -2.74
N ALA A 37 6.26 10.36 -2.78
CA ALA A 37 6.52 11.77 -2.55
C ALA A 37 6.75 12.04 -1.05
N ASP A 38 6.03 11.30 -0.20
CA ASP A 38 6.17 11.35 1.26
C ASP A 38 5.91 9.96 1.85
N ILE A 39 6.68 9.63 2.89
CA ILE A 39 6.51 8.42 3.69
C ILE A 39 6.42 8.84 5.15
N SER A 40 5.33 8.46 5.80
CA SER A 40 5.23 8.62 7.25
C SER A 40 5.18 7.29 7.96
N TRP A 41 5.88 7.22 9.08
CA TRP A 41 5.83 6.13 10.04
C TRP A 41 4.90 6.53 11.19
N GLY A 42 3.95 5.66 11.50
CA GLY A 42 2.94 5.85 12.53
C GLY A 42 3.53 5.98 13.93
N ARG A 43 2.65 6.24 14.90
CA ARG A 43 3.00 6.36 16.33
C ARG A 43 2.32 5.30 17.19
N GLY A 44 1.88 4.21 16.58
CA GLY A 44 1.25 3.10 17.30
C GLY A 44 2.17 2.56 18.38
N THR A 45 1.62 2.12 19.51
CA THR A 45 2.39 1.48 20.58
C THR A 45 2.67 0.02 20.26
N ASP A 46 1.71 -0.65 19.62
CA ASP A 46 1.71 -2.11 19.49
C ASP A 46 2.30 -2.58 18.15
N HIS A 47 2.18 -1.76 17.11
CA HIS A 47 2.75 -2.02 15.81
C HIS A 47 3.02 -0.71 15.06
N GLY A 48 3.93 -0.77 14.09
CA GLY A 48 4.22 0.32 13.19
C GLY A 48 3.23 0.36 12.04
N THR A 49 3.01 1.56 11.49
CA THR A 49 2.25 1.76 10.26
C THR A 49 3.06 2.62 9.30
N LEU A 50 3.38 2.10 8.12
CA LEU A 50 3.89 2.88 7.01
C LEU A 50 2.70 3.42 6.21
N THR A 51 2.75 4.70 5.85
CA THR A 51 1.85 5.31 4.89
C THR A 51 2.64 5.78 3.68
N TYR A 52 2.31 5.23 2.51
CA TYR A 52 2.84 5.68 1.23
C TYR A 52 1.96 6.79 0.66
N ARG A 53 2.53 7.95 0.33
CA ARG A 53 1.83 9.04 -0.36
C ARG A 53 2.50 9.42 -1.67
N CYS A 54 1.71 9.62 -2.72
CA CYS A 54 2.14 10.23 -3.97
C CYS A 54 1.73 11.70 -4.02
N ASN A 55 2.26 12.44 -5.00
CA ASN A 55 1.74 13.78 -5.32
C ASN A 55 0.47 13.65 -6.15
N SER A 56 -0.48 14.54 -5.88
CA SER A 56 -1.60 14.86 -6.74
C SER A 56 -1.87 16.36 -6.74
N ASP A 57 -2.76 16.84 -7.61
CA ASP A 57 -3.19 18.24 -7.66
C ASP A 57 -3.72 18.76 -6.30
N GLY A 58 -4.33 17.86 -5.52
CA GLY A 58 -4.85 18.14 -4.18
C GLY A 58 -3.82 18.00 -3.05
N GLY A 59 -2.54 17.81 -3.36
CA GLY A 59 -1.45 17.58 -2.39
C GLY A 59 -1.07 16.10 -2.24
N HIS A 60 -0.56 15.72 -1.07
CA HIS A 60 -0.13 14.34 -0.84
C HIS A 60 -1.33 13.40 -0.68
N LEU A 61 -1.39 12.38 -1.55
CA LEU A 61 -2.46 11.41 -1.59
C LEU A 61 -1.95 10.02 -1.16
N PRO A 62 -2.50 9.41 -0.10
CA PRO A 62 -2.15 8.05 0.28
C PRO A 62 -2.70 7.02 -0.72
N LEU A 63 -1.84 6.09 -1.17
CA LEU A 63 -2.27 4.96 -2.00
C LEU A 63 -2.45 3.67 -1.21
N PHE A 64 -1.63 3.46 -0.19
CA PHE A 64 -1.74 2.32 0.71
C PHE A 64 -1.15 2.61 2.09
N HIS A 65 -1.53 1.76 3.04
CA HIS A 65 -0.89 1.63 4.34
C HIS A 65 -0.37 0.21 4.52
N MET A 66 0.70 0.07 5.27
CA MET A 66 1.30 -1.21 5.61
C MET A 66 1.61 -1.27 7.09
N THR A 67 1.24 -2.35 7.78
CA THR A 67 1.56 -2.52 9.20
C THR A 67 2.78 -3.43 9.41
N SER A 68 3.49 -3.27 10.52
CA SER A 68 4.58 -4.17 10.91
C SER A 68 4.09 -5.56 11.36
N LEU A 69 2.77 -5.81 11.29
CA LEU A 69 2.12 -7.11 11.46
C LEU A 69 1.81 -7.79 10.12
N GLY A 70 2.33 -7.27 9.01
CA GLY A 70 2.17 -7.91 7.70
C GLY A 70 0.78 -7.71 7.09
N GLN A 71 0.14 -6.58 7.35
CA GLN A 71 -1.15 -6.23 6.74
C GLN A 71 -0.99 -5.07 5.76
N LEU A 72 -1.79 -5.09 4.71
CA LEU A 72 -1.86 -4.05 3.69
C LEU A 72 -3.28 -3.48 3.63
N ASN A 73 -3.41 -2.16 3.58
CA ASN A 73 -4.68 -1.48 3.37
C ASN A 73 -4.56 -0.61 2.11
N LEU A 74 -5.38 -0.92 1.10
CA LEU A 74 -5.42 -0.21 -0.17
C LEU A 74 -6.42 0.93 -0.06
N GLN A 75 -5.95 2.17 -0.30
CA GLN A 75 -6.75 3.38 -0.06
C GLN A 75 -7.67 3.71 -1.25
N ILE A 76 -8.38 2.71 -1.78
CA ILE A 76 -9.19 2.82 -3.00
C ILE A 76 -10.42 3.69 -2.76
N ASN A 77 -11.13 3.46 -1.66
CA ASN A 77 -12.31 4.26 -1.32
C ASN A 77 -11.90 5.67 -0.91
N PHE A 78 -10.78 5.84 -0.22
CA PHE A 78 -10.22 7.16 0.00
C PHE A 78 -10.03 7.90 -1.32
N MET A 79 -9.41 7.26 -2.33
CA MET A 79 -9.26 7.84 -3.67
C MET A 79 -10.60 8.19 -4.32
N ARG A 80 -11.64 7.34 -4.19
CA ARG A 80 -12.99 7.62 -4.70
C ARG A 80 -13.63 8.86 -4.08
N THR A 81 -13.35 9.14 -2.81
CA THR A 81 -13.85 10.35 -2.13
C THR A 81 -13.10 11.63 -2.53
N LYS A 82 -12.01 11.51 -3.29
CA LYS A 82 -11.24 12.66 -3.80
C LYS A 82 -11.61 12.96 -5.23
N GLU A 83 -11.30 14.17 -5.67
CA GLU A 83 -11.50 14.65 -7.05
C GLU A 83 -10.47 14.04 -8.02
N ILE A 84 -10.19 12.74 -7.90
CA ILE A 84 -9.27 12.02 -8.77
C ILE A 84 -10.02 11.63 -10.05
N PRO A 85 -9.42 11.80 -11.24
CA PRO A 85 -10.03 11.37 -12.49
C PRO A 85 -10.46 9.88 -12.42
N PRO A 86 -11.74 9.56 -12.71
CA PRO A 86 -12.26 8.18 -12.58
C PRO A 86 -11.48 7.15 -13.40
N MET A 87 -10.87 7.56 -14.52
CA MET A 87 -10.03 6.69 -15.36
C MET A 87 -8.75 6.21 -14.64
N VAL A 88 -8.18 7.03 -13.76
CA VAL A 88 -7.00 6.66 -12.98
C VAL A 88 -7.37 5.63 -11.92
N ILE A 89 -8.47 5.88 -11.17
CA ILE A 89 -8.99 4.92 -10.19
C ILE A 89 -9.32 3.58 -10.87
N ARG A 90 -10.01 3.62 -12.01
CA ARG A 90 -10.39 2.42 -12.76
C ARG A 90 -9.20 1.59 -13.21
N ASP A 91 -8.13 2.22 -13.69
CA ASP A 91 -6.91 1.51 -14.09
C ASP A 91 -6.23 0.83 -12.91
N VAL A 92 -6.15 1.51 -11.77
CA VAL A 92 -5.61 0.94 -10.53
C VAL A 92 -6.44 -0.24 -10.06
N VAL A 93 -7.77 -0.08 -10.02
CA VAL A 93 -8.72 -1.12 -9.62
C VAL A 93 -8.57 -2.36 -10.50
N ILE A 94 -8.67 -2.24 -11.83
CA ILE A 94 -8.57 -3.40 -12.75
C ILE A 94 -7.25 -4.17 -12.55
N LYS A 95 -6.14 -3.45 -12.37
CA LYS A 95 -4.83 -4.08 -12.15
C LYS A 95 -4.76 -4.80 -10.81
N LEU A 96 -5.33 -4.23 -9.75
CA LEU A 96 -5.39 -4.87 -8.43
C LEU A 96 -6.33 -6.08 -8.43
N GLU A 97 -7.51 -5.96 -9.03
CA GLU A 97 -8.48 -7.05 -9.17
C GLU A 97 -7.88 -8.23 -9.95
N SER A 98 -7.20 -7.96 -11.07
CA SER A 98 -6.51 -9.00 -11.85
C SER A 98 -5.32 -9.64 -11.12
N ASN A 99 -4.69 -8.93 -10.17
CA ASN A 99 -3.54 -9.43 -9.43
C ASN A 99 -3.95 -10.28 -8.22
N PHE A 100 -5.00 -9.86 -7.51
CA PHE A 100 -5.44 -10.48 -6.26
C PHE A 100 -6.69 -11.37 -6.42
N LEU A 101 -7.33 -11.36 -7.59
CA LEU A 101 -8.59 -12.06 -7.86
C LEU A 101 -9.68 -11.67 -6.85
N ARG A 102 -9.73 -10.38 -6.48
CA ARG A 102 -10.73 -9.80 -5.58
C ARG A 102 -11.47 -8.69 -6.30
N ASP A 103 -12.76 -8.51 -6.03
CA ASP A 103 -13.54 -7.38 -6.53
C ASP A 103 -13.35 -6.16 -5.63
N TYR A 104 -12.83 -5.07 -6.20
CA TYR A 104 -12.61 -3.81 -5.48
C TYR A 104 -13.67 -2.75 -5.80
N ASN A 105 -14.78 -3.12 -6.45
CA ASN A 105 -15.91 -2.23 -6.71
C ASN A 105 -16.61 -1.73 -5.42
N GLU A 106 -17.49 -0.74 -5.53
CA GLU A 106 -18.13 -0.09 -4.37
C GLU A 106 -19.05 -1.03 -3.56
N GLN A 107 -19.55 -2.11 -4.17
CA GLN A 107 -20.45 -3.06 -3.51
C GLN A 107 -19.67 -4.14 -2.75
N ALA A 108 -18.62 -4.69 -3.36
CA ALA A 108 -17.79 -5.73 -2.79
C ALA A 108 -16.71 -5.19 -1.82
N TYR A 109 -16.26 -3.94 -2.04
CA TYR A 109 -15.24 -3.28 -1.23
C TYR A 109 -15.69 -1.86 -0.83
N PRO A 110 -16.69 -1.73 0.06
CA PRO A 110 -17.29 -0.45 0.41
C PRO A 110 -16.41 0.41 1.33
N SER A 111 -15.37 -0.17 1.93
CA SER A 111 -14.47 0.52 2.86
C SER A 111 -13.05 -0.01 2.79
N ASP A 112 -12.07 0.86 3.00
CA ASP A 112 -10.65 0.54 3.00
C ASP A 112 -10.25 -0.19 4.29
N VAL A 113 -9.93 -1.48 4.18
CA VAL A 113 -9.62 -2.38 5.30
C VAL A 113 -8.23 -2.95 5.21
N PHE A 114 -7.65 -3.28 6.37
CA PHE A 114 -6.38 -4.02 6.44
C PHE A 114 -6.60 -5.49 6.13
N VAL A 115 -5.81 -6.02 5.20
CA VAL A 115 -5.82 -7.41 4.76
C VAL A 115 -4.44 -8.02 5.00
N PRO A 116 -4.34 -9.24 5.55
CA PRO A 116 -3.07 -9.95 5.68
C PRO A 116 -2.37 -10.14 4.33
N MET A 117 -1.05 -9.89 4.28
CA MET A 117 -0.27 -10.00 3.05
C MET A 117 -0.15 -11.42 2.53
N ASP A 118 -0.19 -12.41 3.40
CA ASP A 118 -0.18 -13.83 3.05
C ASP A 118 -1.47 -14.28 2.35
N GLU A 119 -2.57 -13.52 2.47
CA GLU A 119 -3.79 -13.71 1.66
C GLU A 119 -3.77 -12.95 0.32
N LEU A 120 -2.82 -12.05 0.12
CA LEU A 120 -2.70 -11.23 -1.09
C LEU A 120 -1.58 -11.72 -2.00
N PHE A 121 -0.44 -12.10 -1.42
CA PHE A 121 0.79 -12.40 -2.13
C PHE A 121 1.18 -13.86 -1.90
N HIS A 122 0.98 -14.68 -2.93
CA HIS A 122 1.44 -16.07 -2.95
C HIS A 122 2.65 -16.27 -3.85
N THR A 123 2.96 -15.30 -4.71
CA THR A 123 4.08 -15.35 -5.67
C THR A 123 4.79 -14.00 -5.79
N GLN A 124 6.08 -14.04 -6.13
CA GLN A 124 6.86 -12.83 -6.41
C GLN A 124 6.26 -12.00 -7.55
N SER A 125 5.67 -12.67 -8.56
CA SER A 125 5.01 -11.99 -9.68
C SER A 125 3.86 -11.10 -9.23
N GLN A 126 3.11 -11.50 -8.19
CA GLN A 126 2.04 -10.67 -7.63
C GLN A 126 2.59 -9.44 -6.90
N VAL A 127 3.72 -9.58 -6.20
CA VAL A 127 4.41 -8.46 -5.56
C VAL A 127 4.86 -7.46 -6.63
N ASP A 128 5.54 -7.94 -7.67
CA ASP A 128 6.06 -7.08 -8.74
C ASP A 128 4.94 -6.34 -9.48
N LYS A 129 3.82 -7.02 -9.76
CA LYS A 129 2.63 -6.40 -10.38
C LYS A 129 1.99 -5.35 -9.47
N PHE A 130 1.92 -5.61 -8.17
CA PHE A 130 1.42 -4.64 -7.20
C PHE A 130 2.30 -3.37 -7.19
N LEU A 131 3.63 -3.53 -7.06
CA LEU A 131 4.56 -2.40 -7.05
C LEU A 131 4.49 -1.58 -8.34
N LYS A 132 4.46 -2.23 -9.51
CA LYS A 132 4.27 -1.56 -10.82
C LYS A 132 2.93 -0.83 -10.91
N THR A 133 1.87 -1.37 -10.29
CA THR A 133 0.56 -0.71 -10.26
C THR A 133 0.61 0.57 -9.42
N MET A 134 1.26 0.53 -8.25
CA MET A 134 1.45 1.71 -7.40
C MET A 134 2.36 2.76 -8.06
N GLU A 135 3.40 2.33 -8.77
CA GLU A 135 4.27 3.19 -9.56
C GLU A 135 3.50 3.91 -10.67
N GLY A 136 2.71 3.16 -11.44
CA GLY A 136 1.87 3.71 -12.50
C GLY A 136 0.82 4.69 -11.98
N ALA A 137 0.21 4.39 -10.82
CA ALA A 137 -0.72 5.31 -10.15
C ALA A 137 -0.01 6.62 -9.76
N THR A 138 1.16 6.51 -9.13
CA THR A 138 1.98 7.65 -8.72
C THR A 138 2.33 8.56 -9.91
N TYR A 139 2.68 7.98 -11.06
CA TYR A 139 2.98 8.76 -12.27
C TYR A 139 1.76 9.45 -12.86
N ARG A 140 0.61 8.78 -12.89
CA ARG A 140 -0.64 9.33 -13.46
C ARG A 140 -1.26 10.42 -12.61
N LEU A 141 -1.09 10.35 -11.29
CA LEU A 141 -1.66 11.33 -10.35
C LEU A 141 -0.84 12.63 -10.27
N LYS A 142 0.42 12.62 -10.75
CA LYS A 142 1.30 13.79 -10.76
C LYS A 142 1.00 14.77 -11.91
N GLN A 143 0.19 14.37 -12.89
CA GLN A 143 -0.14 15.13 -14.10
C GLN A 143 -1.40 15.97 -13.87
#